data_AF-A0A1F6SNI3-F1
#
_entry.id   AF-A0A1F6SNI3-F1
#
_cell.length_a   1.000
_cell.length_b   1.000
_cell.length_c   1.000
_cell.angle_alpha   90.00
_cell.angle_beta   90.00
_cell.angle_gamma   90.00
#
_symmetry.space_group_name_H-M   'P 1'
#
loop_
_entity.id
_entity.type
_entity.pdbx_description
1 polymer ?
#
loop_
_entity_poly.entity_id
_entity_poly.type
_entity_poly.pdbx_seq_one_letter_code
_entity_poly.pdbx_strand_id
1 'polypeptide(L)'
;MRNKSTIGQMAADRIAAVVGSWRFIIIQSLLLVVWFVLNITAWMMHWDPYPFILLNLVLSFQAAYTAPVILMSQNRAAERDRSKAAMDLATDRKAEREIEDLQAKLKCMESDKIDRILEILEKK
;
A
#
# COMPACT_ATOMS: atom_id res chain seq x y z
N MET A 1 -11.90 -12.95 15.86
CA MET A 1 -12.91 -11.96 15.43
C MET A 1 -13.02 -12.01 13.92
N ARG A 2 -14.11 -12.56 13.38
CA ARG A 2 -14.31 -12.76 11.93
C ARG A 2 -14.87 -11.48 11.33
N ASN A 3 -14.00 -10.61 10.82
CA ASN A 3 -14.41 -9.36 10.18
C ASN A 3 -15.19 -9.71 8.91
N LYS A 4 -16.52 -9.53 8.92
CA LYS A 4 -17.36 -9.66 7.73
C LYS A 4 -17.02 -8.48 6.83
N SER A 5 -16.10 -8.69 5.89
CA SER A 5 -15.87 -7.73 4.82
C SER A 5 -17.22 -7.42 4.16
N THR A 6 -17.71 -6.20 4.33
CA THR A 6 -19.00 -5.79 3.76
C THR A 6 -18.92 -5.97 2.25
N ILE A 7 -20.00 -6.33 1.57
CA ILE A 7 -20.00 -6.60 0.12
C ILE A 7 -19.38 -5.42 -0.66
N GLY A 8 -19.65 -4.18 -0.22
CA GLY A 8 -19.03 -2.97 -0.77
C GLY A 8 -17.51 -2.90 -0.58
N GLN A 9 -16.97 -3.44 0.53
CA GLN A 9 -15.53 -3.52 0.75
C GLN A 9 -14.89 -4.50 -0.23
N MET A 10 -15.42 -5.72 -0.37
CA MET A 10 -14.91 -6.69 -1.35
C MET A 10 -14.98 -6.18 -2.79
N ALA A 11 -16.04 -5.45 -3.15
CA ALA A 11 -16.17 -4.81 -4.46
C ALA A 11 -15.08 -3.74 -4.66
N ALA A 12 -14.85 -2.88 -3.67
CA ALA A 12 -13.82 -1.86 -3.74
C ALA A 12 -12.39 -2.43 -3.83
N ASP A 13 -12.03 -3.49 -3.07
CA ASP A 13 -10.72 -4.16 -3.22
C ASP A 13 -10.54 -4.71 -4.63
N ARG A 14 -11.57 -5.36 -5.19
CA ARG A 14 -11.51 -5.91 -6.55
C ARG A 14 -11.39 -4.82 -7.60
N ILE A 15 -12.19 -3.75 -7.50
CA ILE A 15 -12.12 -2.64 -8.46
C ILE A 15 -10.77 -1.95 -8.37
N ALA A 16 -10.23 -1.71 -7.17
CA ALA A 16 -8.90 -1.13 -7.01
C ALA A 16 -7.79 -2.01 -7.61
N ALA A 17 -7.88 -3.34 -7.42
CA ALA A 17 -6.94 -4.29 -8.02
C ALA A 17 -7.05 -4.35 -9.55
N VAL A 18 -8.25 -4.19 -10.11
CA VAL A 18 -8.50 -4.17 -11.56
C VAL A 18 -8.02 -2.86 -12.17
N VAL A 19 -8.39 -1.71 -11.61
CA VAL A 19 -8.02 -0.37 -12.10
C VAL A 19 -6.51 -0.12 -11.98
N GLY A 20 -5.86 -0.68 -10.96
CA GLY A 20 -4.41 -0.60 -10.79
C GLY A 20 -3.58 -1.57 -11.65
N SER A 21 -4.22 -2.42 -12.46
CA SER A 21 -3.51 -3.41 -13.28
C SER A 21 -3.08 -2.85 -14.64
N TRP A 22 -1.84 -3.11 -15.04
CA TRP A 22 -1.33 -2.84 -16.39
C TRP A 22 -2.20 -3.43 -17.50
N ARG A 23 -2.83 -4.58 -17.25
CA ARG A 23 -3.74 -5.22 -18.22
C ARG A 23 -5.01 -4.40 -18.47
N PHE A 24 -5.54 -3.74 -17.43
CA PHE A 24 -6.75 -2.92 -17.55
C PHE A 24 -6.47 -1.67 -18.40
N ILE A 25 -5.35 -0.99 -18.15
CA ILE A 25 -4.93 0.19 -18.93
C ILE A 25 -4.82 -0.18 -20.41
N ILE A 26 -4.18 -1.30 -20.75
CA ILE A 26 -4.03 -1.75 -22.14
C ILE A 26 -5.39 -2.01 -22.79
N ILE A 27 -6.28 -2.75 -22.13
CA ILE A 27 -7.62 -3.06 -22.67
C ILE A 27 -8.44 -1.77 -22.85
N GLN A 28 -8.41 -0.86 -21.87
CA GLN A 28 -9.12 0.42 -21.93
C GLN A 28 -8.60 1.29 -23.08
N SER A 29 -7.28 1.41 -23.23
CA SER A 29 -6.67 2.15 -24.33
C SER A 29 -7.04 1.56 -25.68
N LEU A 30 -7.05 0.23 -25.80
CA LEU A 30 -7.42 -0.45 -27.05
C LEU A 30 -8.89 -0.23 -27.40
N LEU A 31 -9.79 -0.27 -26.41
CA LEU A 31 -11.21 0.02 -26.57
C LEU A 31 -11.42 1.48 -27.04
N LEU A 32 -10.70 2.44 -26.44
CA LEU A 32 -10.75 3.84 -26.87
C LEU A 32 -10.25 4.02 -28.30
N VAL A 33 -9.16 3.35 -28.68
CA VAL A 33 -8.62 3.39 -30.06
C VAL A 33 -9.61 2.78 -31.04
N VAL A 34 -10.21 1.63 -30.72
CA VAL A 34 -11.25 1.00 -31.55
C VAL A 34 -12.47 1.92 -31.70
N TRP A 35 -12.91 2.56 -30.61
CA TRP A 35 -14.03 3.51 -30.63
C TRP A 35 -13.73 4.72 -31.51
N PHE A 36 -12.51 5.26 -31.42
CA PHE A 36 -12.04 6.36 -32.26
C PHE A 36 -12.01 5.96 -33.74
N VAL A 37 -11.47 4.78 -34.08
CA VAL A 37 -11.42 4.26 -35.45
C VAL A 37 -12.83 4.02 -36.01
N LEU A 38 -13.74 3.46 -35.21
CA LEU A 38 -15.15 3.27 -35.59
C LEU A 38 -15.85 4.61 -35.84
N ASN A 39 -15.62 5.62 -35.01
CA ASN A 39 -16.23 6.95 -35.20
C ASN A 39 -15.70 7.65 -36.45
N ILE A 40 -14.40 7.53 -36.76
CA ILE A 40 -13.81 8.10 -37.99
C ILE A 40 -14.29 7.36 -39.24
N THR A 41 -14.41 6.03 -39.18
CA THR A 41 -14.85 5.21 -40.32
C THR A 41 -16.36 5.30 -40.55
N ALA A 42 -17.16 5.57 -39.51
CA ALA A 42 -18.60 5.82 -39.58
C ALA A 42 -18.98 7.23 -40.08
N TRP A 43 -18.15 7.84 -40.93
CA TRP A 43 -18.35 9.19 -41.51
C TRP A 43 -19.70 9.36 -42.25
N MET A 44 -20.35 8.26 -42.66
CA MET A 44 -21.66 8.31 -43.34
C MET A 44 -22.87 8.48 -42.40
N MET A 45 -22.76 8.26 -41.08
CA MET A 45 -23.92 8.26 -40.18
C MET A 45 -23.93 9.32 -39.06
N HIS A 46 -23.05 10.34 -39.10
CA HIS A 46 -23.10 11.54 -38.24
C HIS A 46 -23.45 11.29 -36.75
N TRP A 47 -23.03 10.16 -36.18
CA TRP A 47 -23.42 9.79 -34.82
C TRP A 47 -22.70 10.61 -33.75
N ASP A 48 -21.50 11.16 -34.05
CA ASP A 48 -20.74 12.06 -33.18
C ASP A 48 -19.85 13.01 -34.02
N PRO A 49 -20.35 14.21 -34.42
CA PRO A 49 -19.54 15.23 -35.07
C PRO A 49 -18.46 15.80 -34.12
N TYR A 50 -17.37 16.32 -34.69
CA TYR A 50 -16.33 17.02 -33.94
C TYR A 50 -16.94 18.19 -33.13
N PRO A 51 -16.72 18.34 -31.81
CA PRO A 51 -15.80 17.63 -30.92
C PRO A 51 -16.52 16.48 -30.19
N PHE A 52 -15.95 15.27 -30.15
CA PHE A 52 -16.54 14.04 -29.57
C PHE A 52 -17.16 14.22 -28.16
N ILE A 53 -18.39 14.74 -28.10
CA ILE A 53 -18.98 15.28 -26.87
C ILE A 53 -19.36 14.14 -25.93
N LEU A 54 -19.85 13.04 -26.50
CA LEU A 54 -20.24 11.84 -25.75
C LEU A 54 -19.00 11.14 -25.17
N LEU A 55 -17.91 11.03 -25.93
CA LEU A 55 -16.67 10.44 -25.43
C LEU A 55 -16.10 11.26 -24.26
N ASN A 56 -16.09 12.59 -24.40
CA ASN A 56 -15.64 13.48 -23.34
C ASN A 56 -16.49 13.35 -22.08
N LEU A 57 -17.81 13.26 -22.24
CA LEU A 57 -18.75 13.07 -21.13
C LEU A 57 -18.51 11.74 -20.40
N VAL A 58 -18.38 10.64 -21.15
CA VAL A 58 -18.15 9.30 -20.59
C VAL A 58 -16.82 9.24 -19.84
N LEU A 59 -15.74 9.78 -20.41
CA LEU A 59 -14.44 9.81 -19.75
C LEU A 59 -14.45 10.68 -18.48
N SER A 60 -15.15 11.81 -18.52
CA SER A 60 -15.31 12.69 -17.34
C SER A 60 -16.07 11.98 -16.22
N PHE A 61 -17.16 11.28 -16.54
CA PHE A 61 -17.90 10.48 -15.57
C PHE A 61 -17.06 9.32 -15.03
N GLN A 62 -16.31 8.64 -15.90
CA GLN A 62 -15.43 7.55 -15.50
C GLN A 62 -14.36 8.05 -14.50
N ALA A 63 -13.72 9.18 -14.78
CA ALA A 63 -12.72 9.77 -13.89
C ALA A 63 -13.34 10.18 -12.54
N ALA A 64 -14.53 10.82 -12.57
CA ALA A 64 -15.25 11.24 -11.38
C ALA A 64 -15.62 10.05 -10.46
N TYR A 65 -15.98 8.89 -11.01
CA TYR A 65 -16.26 7.68 -10.22
C TYR A 65 -14.99 6.95 -9.76
N THR A 66 -13.93 7.01 -10.56
CA THR A 66 -12.66 6.34 -10.25
C THR A 66 -11.96 6.97 -9.05
N ALA A 67 -11.96 8.31 -8.94
CA ALA A 67 -11.24 8.99 -7.86
C ALA A 67 -11.70 8.61 -6.43
N PRO A 68 -13.01 8.58 -6.09
CA PRO A 68 -13.49 8.12 -4.79
C PRO A 68 -13.17 6.66 -4.51
N VAL A 69 -13.28 5.78 -5.50
CA VAL A 69 -12.97 4.35 -5.33
C VAL A 69 -11.49 4.15 -5.03
N ILE A 70 -10.61 4.87 -5.75
CA ILE A 70 -9.18 4.88 -5.46
C ILE A 70 -8.94 5.42 -4.04
N LEU A 71 -9.57 6.54 -3.66
CA LEU A 71 -9.40 7.14 -2.34
C LEU A 71 -9.83 6.19 -1.22
N MET A 72 -10.94 5.47 -1.37
CA MET A 72 -11.39 4.46 -0.41
C MET A 72 -10.38 3.31 -0.30
N SER A 73 -9.82 2.85 -1.43
CA SER A 73 -8.80 1.81 -1.44
C SER A 73 -7.49 2.26 -0.76
N GLN A 74 -7.09 3.51 -0.98
CA GLN A 74 -5.92 4.13 -0.36
C GLN A 74 -6.10 4.32 1.15
N ASN A 75 -7.25 4.84 1.59
CA ASN A 75 -7.54 5.03 3.02
C ASN A 75 -7.43 3.71 3.79
N ARG A 76 -7.89 2.61 3.20
CA ARG A 76 -7.76 1.27 3.79
C ARG A 76 -6.31 0.74 3.77
N ALA A 77 -5.58 0.97 2.68
CA ALA A 77 -4.16 0.60 2.63
C ALA A 77 -3.37 1.34 3.72
N ALA A 78 -3.65 2.63 3.93
CA ALA A 78 -3.05 3.45 4.97
C ALA A 78 -3.42 2.98 6.39
N GLU A 79 -4.65 2.52 6.62
CA GLU A 79 -5.05 1.95 7.92
C GLU A 79 -4.28 0.66 8.24
N ARG A 80 -4.13 -0.24 7.26
CA ARG A 80 -3.31 -1.46 7.40
C ARG A 80 -1.84 -1.11 7.66
N ASP A 81 -1.31 -0.13 6.93
CA ASP A 81 0.07 0.34 7.07
C ASP A 81 0.32 0.94 8.47
N ARG A 82 -0.59 1.77 8.97
CA ARG A 82 -0.53 2.30 10.35
C ARG A 82 -0.54 1.19 11.40
N SER A 83 -1.40 0.18 11.25
CA SER A 83 -1.44 -0.95 12.19
C SER A 83 -0.14 -1.74 12.16
N LYS A 84 0.45 -1.93 10.97
CA LYS A 84 1.74 -2.61 10.82
C LYS A 84 2.86 -1.80 11.47
N ALA A 85 2.93 -0.50 11.16
CA ALA A 85 3.91 0.41 11.75
C ALA A 85 3.83 0.44 13.29
N ALA A 86 2.63 0.40 13.88
CA ALA A 86 2.48 0.34 15.33
C ALA A 86 3.03 -0.96 15.95
N MET A 87 2.86 -2.10 15.26
CA MET A 87 3.39 -3.38 15.69
C MET A 87 4.92 -3.45 15.52
N ASP A 88 5.44 -2.92 14.42
CA ASP A 88 6.87 -2.82 14.17
C ASP A 88 7.53 -1.94 15.25
N LEU A 89 6.96 -0.77 15.56
CA LEU A 89 7.43 0.10 16.64
C LEU A 89 7.42 -0.58 18.03
N ALA A 90 6.40 -1.39 18.31
CA ALA A 90 6.35 -2.14 19.57
C ALA A 90 7.45 -3.20 19.65
N THR A 91 7.77 -3.82 18.52
CA THR A 91 8.83 -4.83 18.41
C THR A 91 10.20 -4.19 18.54
N ASP A 92 10.43 -3.05 17.87
CA ASP A 92 11.68 -2.28 17.96
C ASP A 92 11.96 -1.83 19.39
N ARG A 93 10.97 -1.27 20.09
CA ARG A 93 11.11 -0.89 21.52
C ARG A 93 11.34 -2.07 22.46
N LYS A 94 10.92 -3.28 22.06
CA LYS A 94 11.20 -4.49 22.84
C LYS A 94 12.63 -4.95 22.59
N ALA A 95 13.07 -4.95 21.34
CA ALA A 95 14.46 -5.26 20.97
C ALA A 95 15.44 -4.27 21.62
N GLU A 96 15.11 -2.97 21.65
CA GLU A 96 15.91 -1.95 22.32
C GLU A 96 16.11 -2.28 23.81
N ARG A 97 15.04 -2.60 24.54
CA ARG A 97 15.13 -3.02 25.94
C ARG A 97 15.92 -4.31 26.15
N GLU A 98 15.72 -5.30 25.28
CA GLU A 98 16.51 -6.55 25.34
C GLU A 98 18.01 -6.28 25.11
N ILE A 99 18.36 -5.35 24.23
CA ILE A 99 19.75 -4.93 24.00
C ILE A 99 20.31 -4.21 25.22
N GLU A 100 19.55 -3.29 25.83
CA GLU A 100 19.95 -2.60 27.07
C GLU A 100 20.21 -3.60 28.21
N ASP A 101 19.32 -4.57 28.40
CA ASP A 101 19.47 -5.64 29.40
C ASP A 101 20.71 -6.51 29.13
N LEU A 102 20.97 -6.85 27.87
CA LEU A 102 22.17 -7.59 27.46
C LEU A 102 23.44 -6.78 27.72
N GLN A 103 23.44 -5.48 27.41
CA GLN A 103 24.56 -4.59 27.70
C GLN A 103 24.83 -4.46 29.19
N ALA A 104 23.78 -4.35 30.01
CA ALA A 104 23.91 -4.31 31.46
C ALA A 104 24.52 -5.60 32.02
N LYS A 105 24.05 -6.77 31.54
CA LYS A 105 24.63 -8.08 31.92
C LYS A 105 26.09 -8.22 31.50
N LEU A 106 26.44 -7.75 30.30
CA LEU A 106 27.83 -7.77 29.81
C LEU A 106 28.75 -6.90 30.69
N LYS A 107 28.33 -5.68 31.04
CA LYS A 107 29.08 -4.80 31.94
C LYS A 107 29.27 -5.41 33.33
N CYS A 108 28.22 -6.05 33.87
CA CYS A 108 28.30 -6.75 35.15
C CYS A 108 29.34 -7.89 35.10
N MET A 109 29.29 -8.74 34.07
CA MET A 109 30.28 -9.81 33.87
C MET A 109 31.71 -9.28 33.65
N GLU A 110 31.87 -8.10 33.05
CA GLU A 110 33.18 -7.47 32.88
C GLU A 110 33.74 -7.00 34.23
N SER A 111 32.93 -6.34 35.07
CA SER A 111 33.32 -5.94 36.42
C SER A 111 33.72 -7.15 37.28
N ASP A 112 32.89 -8.19 37.30
CA ASP A 112 33.17 -9.43 38.04
C ASP A 112 34.52 -10.06 37.63
N LYS A 113 34.85 -10.04 36.33
CA LYS A 113 36.12 -10.55 35.83
C LYS A 113 37.31 -9.70 36.27
N ILE A 114 37.16 -8.38 36.28
CA ILE A 114 38.20 -7.44 36.74
C ILE A 114 38.49 -7.67 38.23
N ASP A 115 37.45 -7.75 39.05
CA ASP A 115 37.59 -7.99 40.50
C ASP A 115 38.32 -9.31 40.79
N ARG A 116 37.98 -10.36 40.02
CA ARG A 116 38.62 -11.67 40.16
C ARG A 116 40.10 -11.68 39.76
N ILE A 117 40.48 -10.88 38.76
CA ILE A 117 41.89 -10.71 38.36
C ILE A 117 42.67 -9.96 39.46
N LEU A 118 42.08 -8.91 40.03
CA LEU A 118 42.67 -8.16 41.15
C LEU A 118 42.93 -9.07 42.36
N GLU A 119 41.96 -9.90 42.75
CA GLU A 119 42.12 -10.81 43.90
C GLU A 119 43.25 -11.85 43.68
N ILE A 120 43.41 -12.34 42.45
CA ILE A 120 44.50 -13.28 42.10
C ILE A 120 45.87 -12.59 42.17
N LEU A 121 45.95 -11.31 41.79
CA LEU A 121 47.20 -10.54 41.83
C LEU A 121 47.58 -10.14 43.27
N GLU A 122 46.62 -9.87 44.15
CA GLU A 122 46.88 -9.49 45.54
C GLU A 122 47.32 -10.68 46.42
N LYS A 123 46.91 -11.91 46.08
CA LYS A 123 47.32 -13.14 46.78
C LYS A 123 48.72 -13.66 46.41
N LYS A 124 49.45 -12.98 45.52
CA LYS A 124 50.72 -13.45 44.96
C LYS A 124 51.88 -12.55 45.38
#